data_AF-A0A2U9SYA6-F1
#
_entry.id   AF-A0A2U9SYA6-F1
#
_cell.length_a   1.000
_cell.length_b   1.000
_cell.length_c   1.000
_cell.angle_alpha   90.00
_cell.angle_beta   90.00
_cell.angle_gamma   90.00
#
_symmetry.space_group_name_H-M   'P 1'
#
loop_
_entity.id
_entity.type
_entity.pdbx_description
1 polymer ?
#
loop_
_entity_poly.entity_id
_entity_poly.type
_entity_poly.pdbx_seq_one_letter_code
_entity_poly.pdbx_strand_id
1 'polypeptide(L)'
;MAVKTDIKTFAAIGTGVIGSGWISRALAHGLDVVVWDPAPGAEERLRANVANAWPALERVGLAPGADPARLRFVPTIEACVADADFIQESAPEREALKLELHEQISRAAKPDAIIASSTSGLLPTDFYARATHPERCVVGHPFNPVYLLPLVEVLGGERTSPEAVEAAMEIYRKLGMRPLHVRKEVPGFIADRLLEALWREALHLVNEGVATTGEIDDAIRFGAGIRWSFMGTFLTYTLAGGDAGMRHFMQQFGPALELPWTKLVAPTLTDALIDSVVEGTTEQQGTRSIKELERYRDECITEVLKSIAAVKARHGMRFED
;
A
#
# COMPACT_ATOMS: atom_id res chain seq x y z
N MET A 1 8.53 26.66 1.81
CA MET A 1 7.46 27.17 0.91
C MET A 1 6.14 26.59 1.38
N ALA A 2 5.01 27.29 1.22
CA ALA A 2 3.71 26.70 1.52
C ALA A 2 3.38 25.64 0.47
N VAL A 3 3.18 24.40 0.91
CA VAL A 3 2.84 23.27 0.04
C VAL A 3 1.33 23.25 -0.20
N LYS A 4 0.90 22.94 -1.42
CA LYS A 4 -0.52 22.89 -1.78
C LYS A 4 -1.16 21.58 -1.31
N THR A 5 -2.22 21.65 -0.50
CA THR A 5 -2.98 20.47 -0.02
C THR A 5 -4.35 20.30 -0.67
N ASP A 6 -4.87 21.32 -1.36
CA ASP A 6 -6.06 21.23 -2.20
C ASP A 6 -5.66 20.90 -3.63
N ILE A 7 -5.78 19.63 -4.00
CA ILE A 7 -5.31 19.14 -5.29
C ILE A 7 -6.47 19.03 -6.30
N LYS A 8 -6.21 19.39 -7.55
CA LYS A 8 -7.13 19.19 -8.69
C LYS A 8 -6.52 18.24 -9.72
N THR A 9 -5.22 18.35 -9.95
CA THR A 9 -4.48 17.53 -10.91
C THR A 9 -3.54 16.57 -10.20
N PHE A 10 -3.75 15.27 -10.40
CA PHE A 10 -2.90 14.18 -9.91
C PHE A 10 -2.05 13.63 -11.06
N ALA A 11 -0.73 13.65 -10.91
CA ALA A 11 0.17 13.00 -11.86
C ALA A 11 0.59 11.62 -11.37
N ALA A 12 0.52 10.63 -12.26
CA ALA A 12 0.96 9.26 -11.98
C ALA A 12 2.11 8.87 -12.92
N ILE A 13 3.22 8.41 -12.33
CA ILE A 13 4.38 7.88 -13.06
C ILE A 13 4.42 6.37 -12.86
N GLY A 14 4.11 5.62 -13.92
CA GLY A 14 3.98 4.16 -13.89
C GLY A 14 2.54 3.69 -13.67
N THR A 15 2.14 2.67 -14.45
CA THR A 15 0.76 2.19 -14.58
C THR A 15 0.60 0.70 -14.24
N GLY A 16 1.60 0.14 -13.53
CA GLY A 16 1.53 -1.20 -12.98
C GLY A 16 0.41 -1.39 -11.94
N VAL A 17 0.47 -2.47 -11.18
CA VAL A 17 -0.56 -2.83 -10.18
C VAL A 17 -0.82 -1.67 -9.20
N ILE A 18 0.24 -1.11 -8.60
CA ILE A 18 0.12 0.00 -7.64
C ILE A 18 -0.32 1.30 -8.32
N GLY A 19 0.33 1.66 -9.44
CA GLY A 19 0.02 2.89 -10.17
C GLY A 19 -1.42 2.94 -10.67
N SER A 20 -1.91 1.85 -11.26
CA SER A 20 -3.33 1.76 -11.69
C SER A 20 -4.31 1.87 -10.52
N GLY A 21 -3.93 1.41 -9.34
CA GLY A 21 -4.74 1.56 -8.13
C GLY A 21 -4.80 3.01 -7.63
N TRP A 22 -3.67 3.73 -7.62
CA TRP A 22 -3.65 5.17 -7.32
C TRP A 22 -4.47 5.98 -8.33
N ILE A 23 -4.30 5.68 -9.62
CA ILE A 23 -5.04 6.33 -10.71
C ILE A 23 -6.55 6.12 -10.54
N SER A 24 -6.97 4.87 -10.30
CA SER A 24 -8.39 4.54 -10.08
C SER A 24 -8.96 5.28 -8.87
N ARG A 25 -8.22 5.35 -7.76
CA ARG A 25 -8.62 6.10 -6.57
C ARG A 25 -8.72 7.61 -6.84
N ALA A 26 -7.72 8.21 -7.49
CA ALA A 26 -7.73 9.64 -7.81
C ALA A 26 -8.93 10.01 -8.72
N LEU A 27 -9.23 9.18 -9.73
CA LEU A 27 -10.42 9.35 -10.59
C LEU A 27 -11.72 9.23 -9.79
N ALA A 28 -11.83 8.25 -8.89
CA ALA A 28 -12.99 8.08 -8.02
C ALA A 28 -13.20 9.23 -7.02
N HIS A 29 -12.13 9.98 -6.72
CA HIS A 29 -12.16 11.19 -5.91
C HIS A 29 -12.34 12.48 -6.72
N GLY A 30 -12.65 12.36 -8.02
CA GLY A 30 -12.96 13.52 -8.86
C GLY A 30 -11.75 14.40 -9.16
N LEU A 31 -10.57 13.81 -9.34
CA LEU A 31 -9.38 14.52 -9.80
C LEU A 31 -9.17 14.35 -11.31
N ASP A 32 -8.50 15.33 -11.91
CA ASP A 32 -7.93 15.18 -13.25
C ASP A 32 -6.63 14.39 -13.12
N VAL A 33 -6.52 13.26 -13.84
CA VAL A 33 -5.36 12.37 -13.70
C VAL A 33 -4.53 12.39 -14.98
N VAL A 34 -3.27 12.82 -14.86
CA VAL A 34 -2.30 12.82 -15.95
C VAL A 34 -1.33 11.67 -15.72
N VAL A 35 -1.07 10.87 -16.74
CA VAL A 35 -0.34 9.61 -16.58
C VAL A 35 0.76 9.48 -17.61
N TRP A 36 1.90 8.98 -17.15
CA TRP A 36 3.00 8.56 -18.02
C TRP A 36 3.49 7.16 -17.64
N ASP A 37 3.76 6.33 -18.65
CA ASP A 37 4.41 5.04 -18.52
C ASP A 37 5.15 4.71 -19.82
N PRO A 38 6.41 4.25 -19.77
CA PRO A 38 7.22 4.02 -20.97
C PRO A 38 6.86 2.71 -21.69
N ALA A 39 6.10 1.81 -21.05
CA ALA A 39 5.86 0.48 -21.60
C ALA A 39 4.88 0.53 -22.79
N PRO A 40 5.17 -0.18 -23.91
CA PRO A 40 4.23 -0.33 -25.01
C PRO A 40 2.87 -0.86 -24.53
N GLY A 41 1.77 -0.29 -25.00
CA GLY A 41 0.40 -0.67 -24.62
C GLY A 41 0.01 -0.36 -23.17
N ALA A 42 0.79 0.45 -22.44
CA ALA A 42 0.49 0.81 -21.06
C ALA A 42 -0.88 1.50 -20.91
N GLU A 43 -1.23 2.40 -21.84
CA GLU A 43 -2.51 3.10 -21.80
C GLU A 43 -3.71 2.14 -21.90
N GLU A 44 -3.66 1.18 -22.83
CA GLU A 44 -4.72 0.19 -23.02
C GLU A 44 -4.89 -0.67 -21.76
N ARG A 45 -3.78 -1.19 -21.21
CA ARG A 45 -3.78 -1.98 -19.97
C ARG A 45 -4.30 -1.17 -18.78
N LEU A 46 -3.89 0.09 -18.66
CA LEU A 46 -4.37 0.99 -17.62
C LEU A 46 -5.88 1.17 -17.69
N ARG A 47 -6.42 1.47 -18.88
CA ARG A 47 -7.87 1.64 -19.07
C ARG A 47 -8.64 0.37 -18.71
N ALA A 48 -8.13 -0.80 -19.08
CA ALA A 48 -8.71 -2.08 -18.68
C ALA A 48 -8.68 -2.31 -17.15
N ASN A 49 -7.57 -1.97 -16.48
CA ASN A 49 -7.45 -2.09 -15.03
C ASN A 49 -8.39 -1.12 -14.29
N VAL A 50 -8.51 0.12 -14.74
CA VAL A 50 -9.48 1.10 -14.20
C VAL A 50 -10.90 0.57 -14.37
N ALA A 51 -11.26 0.05 -15.55
CA ALA A 51 -12.58 -0.53 -15.80
C ALA A 51 -12.87 -1.74 -14.89
N ASN A 52 -11.87 -2.57 -14.58
CA ASN A 52 -12.02 -3.70 -13.67
C ASN A 52 -12.21 -3.26 -12.20
N ALA A 53 -11.53 -2.18 -11.77
CA ALA A 53 -11.63 -1.64 -10.41
C ALA A 53 -12.91 -0.83 -10.18
N TRP A 54 -13.45 -0.19 -11.22
CA TRP A 54 -14.54 0.78 -11.13
C TRP A 54 -15.80 0.27 -10.40
N PRO A 55 -16.31 -0.96 -10.66
CA PRO A 55 -17.48 -1.47 -9.95
C PRO A 55 -17.27 -1.57 -8.42
N ALA A 56 -16.04 -1.85 -7.96
CA ALA A 56 -15.75 -1.88 -6.53
C ALA A 56 -15.77 -0.46 -5.93
N LEU A 57 -15.24 0.53 -6.65
CA LEU A 57 -15.27 1.94 -6.28
C LEU A 57 -16.70 2.49 -6.23
N GLU A 58 -17.57 2.13 -7.18
CA GLU A 58 -19.00 2.48 -7.14
C GLU A 58 -19.70 1.95 -5.88
N ARG A 59 -19.38 0.74 -5.44
CA ARG A 59 -19.94 0.15 -4.21
C ARG A 59 -19.46 0.83 -2.93
N VAL A 60 -18.22 1.33 -2.92
CA VAL A 60 -17.67 2.09 -1.79
C VAL A 60 -18.23 3.51 -1.77
N GLY A 61 -18.49 4.08 -2.94
CA GLY A 61 -19.01 5.43 -3.14
C GLY A 61 -18.02 6.31 -3.90
N LEU A 62 -18.53 7.07 -4.86
CA LEU A 62 -17.76 7.99 -5.68
C LEU A 62 -17.93 9.44 -5.21
N ALA A 63 -16.86 10.23 -5.29
CA ALA A 63 -16.94 11.67 -5.03
C ALA A 63 -17.65 12.41 -6.19
N PRO A 64 -18.19 13.62 -5.95
CA PRO A 64 -18.68 14.47 -7.04
C PRO A 64 -17.61 14.70 -8.11
N GLY A 65 -17.98 14.53 -9.38
CA GLY A 65 -17.08 14.71 -10.53
C GLY A 65 -16.12 13.53 -10.77
N ALA A 66 -16.32 12.40 -10.09
CA ALA A 66 -15.63 11.15 -10.40
C ALA A 66 -16.01 10.65 -11.80
N ASP A 67 -15.01 10.45 -12.65
CA ASP A 67 -15.21 10.01 -14.03
C ASP A 67 -13.91 9.39 -14.57
N PRO A 68 -13.91 8.12 -15.05
CA PRO A 68 -12.73 7.50 -15.67
C PRO A 68 -12.22 8.26 -16.90
N ALA A 69 -13.06 9.05 -17.57
CA ALA A 69 -12.69 9.85 -18.74
C ALA A 69 -11.77 11.04 -18.41
N ARG A 70 -11.60 11.39 -17.14
CA ARG A 70 -10.66 12.43 -16.67
C ARG A 70 -9.20 11.98 -16.64
N LEU A 71 -8.93 10.80 -17.18
CA LEU A 71 -7.61 10.23 -17.40
C LEU A 71 -7.02 10.71 -18.73
N ARG A 72 -5.87 11.37 -18.67
CA ARG A 72 -5.07 11.78 -19.84
C ARG A 72 -3.69 11.12 -19.83
N PHE A 73 -3.40 10.33 -20.85
CA PHE A 73 -2.07 9.75 -21.06
C PHE A 73 -1.19 10.72 -21.85
N VAL A 74 0.07 10.88 -21.45
CA VAL A 74 1.00 11.84 -22.07
C VAL A 74 2.33 11.16 -22.46
N PRO A 75 3.07 11.70 -23.44
CA PRO A 75 4.25 11.02 -23.98
C PRO A 75 5.52 11.18 -23.13
N THR A 76 5.58 12.18 -22.25
CA THR A 76 6.80 12.48 -21.46
C THR A 76 6.50 12.72 -19.98
N ILE A 77 7.50 12.53 -19.12
CA ILE A 77 7.43 12.82 -17.69
C ILE A 77 7.15 14.30 -17.47
N GLU A 78 7.80 15.19 -18.22
CA GLU A 78 7.63 16.64 -18.12
C GLU A 78 6.18 17.05 -18.38
N ALA A 79 5.56 16.51 -19.44
CA ALA A 79 4.16 16.77 -19.75
C ALA A 79 3.20 16.22 -18.68
N CYS A 80 3.64 15.19 -17.93
CA CYS A 80 2.86 14.58 -16.85
C CYS A 80 2.84 15.46 -15.60
N VAL A 81 4.00 16.03 -15.23
CA VAL A 81 4.21 16.66 -13.92
C VAL A 81 4.17 18.18 -13.93
N ALA A 82 4.32 18.83 -15.09
CA ALA A 82 4.44 20.30 -15.20
C ALA A 82 3.29 21.06 -14.55
N ASP A 83 2.06 20.56 -14.70
CA ASP A 83 0.84 21.20 -14.17
C ASP A 83 0.23 20.47 -12.96
N ALA A 84 0.89 19.43 -12.45
CA ALA A 84 0.37 18.60 -11.37
C ALA A 84 0.41 19.33 -10.02
N ASP A 85 -0.60 19.10 -9.18
CA ASP A 85 -0.64 19.57 -7.79
C ASP A 85 -0.05 18.53 -6.83
N PHE A 86 -0.13 17.25 -7.22
CA PHE A 86 0.42 16.11 -6.51
C PHE A 86 0.94 15.07 -7.50
N ILE A 87 2.11 14.51 -7.25
CA ILE A 87 2.76 13.54 -8.13
C ILE A 87 3.00 12.26 -7.35
N GLN A 88 2.56 11.12 -7.88
CA GLN A 88 2.80 9.79 -7.31
C GLN A 88 3.59 8.93 -8.30
N GLU A 89 4.77 8.50 -7.88
CA GLU A 89 5.62 7.57 -8.61
C GLU A 89 5.35 6.13 -8.18
N SER A 90 5.24 5.21 -9.14
CA SER A 90 4.92 3.78 -8.96
C SER A 90 5.71 2.88 -9.94
N ALA A 91 6.93 3.28 -10.30
CA ALA A 91 7.83 2.50 -11.15
C ALA A 91 8.47 1.34 -10.35
N PRO A 92 9.14 0.38 -11.03
CA PRO A 92 9.74 -0.78 -10.41
C PRO A 92 10.67 -0.46 -9.24
N GLU A 93 10.77 -1.40 -8.30
CA GLU A 93 11.57 -1.29 -7.07
C GLU A 93 13.08 -1.42 -7.34
N ARG A 94 13.64 -0.42 -8.03
CA ARG A 94 15.05 -0.32 -8.41
C ARG A 94 15.57 1.06 -8.05
N GLU A 95 16.46 1.14 -7.07
CA GLU A 95 16.95 2.41 -6.53
C GLU A 95 17.55 3.33 -7.60
N ALA A 96 18.43 2.81 -8.46
CA ALA A 96 19.05 3.60 -9.53
C ALA A 96 18.02 4.20 -10.50
N LEU A 97 16.93 3.48 -10.79
CA LEU A 97 15.84 3.98 -11.65
C LEU A 97 15.07 5.09 -10.93
N LYS A 98 14.69 4.88 -9.67
CA LYS A 98 13.94 5.88 -8.89
C LYS A 98 14.76 7.15 -8.68
N LEU A 99 16.06 7.03 -8.48
CA LEU A 99 16.98 8.16 -8.38
C LEU A 99 16.93 9.06 -9.63
N GLU A 100 17.03 8.46 -10.82
CA GLU A 100 16.95 9.17 -12.10
C GLU A 100 15.56 9.77 -12.34
N LEU A 101 14.50 8.99 -12.09
CA LEU A 101 13.12 9.44 -12.24
C LEU A 101 12.82 10.64 -11.34
N HIS A 102 13.20 10.59 -10.07
CA HIS A 102 12.90 11.68 -9.14
C HIS A 102 13.73 12.93 -9.39
N GLU A 103 14.95 12.82 -9.92
CA GLU A 103 15.70 13.97 -10.45
C GLU A 103 14.93 14.65 -11.59
N GLN A 104 14.44 13.88 -12.55
CA GLN A 104 13.68 14.41 -13.69
C GLN A 104 12.32 14.99 -13.29
N ILE A 105 11.54 14.26 -12.48
CA ILE A 105 10.23 14.67 -11.97
C ILE A 105 10.36 15.99 -11.20
N SER A 106 11.28 16.07 -10.25
CA SER A 106 11.40 17.22 -9.35
C SER A 106 11.86 18.50 -10.06
N ARG A 107 12.65 18.38 -11.13
CA ARG A 107 13.07 19.49 -11.98
C ARG A 107 11.93 20.07 -12.83
N ALA A 108 10.99 19.23 -13.27
CA ALA A 108 9.88 19.63 -14.14
C ALA A 108 8.59 19.99 -13.37
N ALA A 109 8.44 19.52 -12.14
CA ALA A 109 7.28 19.77 -11.30
C ALA A 109 7.21 21.22 -10.78
N LYS A 110 6.00 21.73 -10.55
CA LYS A 110 5.77 23.00 -9.83
C LYS A 110 6.50 23.00 -8.49
N PRO A 111 7.03 24.15 -8.02
CA PRO A 111 7.80 24.21 -6.76
C PRO A 111 6.97 23.92 -5.50
N ASP A 112 5.64 24.00 -5.57
CA ASP A 112 4.70 23.81 -4.44
C ASP A 112 3.98 22.44 -4.45
N ALA A 113 4.25 21.58 -5.44
CA ALA A 113 3.67 20.24 -5.55
C ALA A 113 4.41 19.23 -4.68
N ILE A 114 3.68 18.35 -3.98
CA ILE A 114 4.27 17.18 -3.31
C ILE A 114 4.65 16.14 -4.36
N ILE A 115 5.82 15.53 -4.17
CA ILE A 115 6.31 14.40 -4.96
C ILE A 115 6.38 13.19 -4.03
N ALA A 116 5.52 12.21 -4.27
CA ALA A 116 5.45 10.98 -3.51
C ALA A 116 6.01 9.79 -4.31
N SER A 117 6.68 8.85 -3.64
CA SER A 117 7.00 7.52 -4.20
C SER A 117 6.17 6.44 -3.52
N SER A 118 5.77 5.44 -4.29
CA SER A 118 5.09 4.22 -3.81
C SER A 118 6.04 3.08 -3.49
N THR A 119 7.34 3.36 -3.33
CA THR A 119 8.33 2.35 -2.90
C THR A 119 7.84 1.58 -1.68
N SER A 120 8.21 0.31 -1.57
CA SER A 120 7.85 -0.60 -0.49
C SER A 120 8.97 -0.79 0.53
N GLY A 121 10.20 -0.38 0.21
CA GLY A 121 11.28 -0.48 1.21
C GLY A 121 12.57 0.27 0.93
N LEU A 122 12.68 1.00 -0.18
CA LEU A 122 13.85 1.85 -0.43
C LEU A 122 13.82 3.08 0.48
N LEU A 123 15.00 3.54 0.89
CA LEU A 123 15.12 4.68 1.78
C LEU A 123 14.97 5.99 1.00
N PRO A 124 14.03 6.88 1.38
CA PRO A 124 13.82 8.15 0.68
C PRO A 124 15.08 9.00 0.61
N THR A 125 15.95 8.96 1.63
CA THR A 125 17.22 9.69 1.58
C THR A 125 18.08 9.31 0.37
N ASP A 126 18.09 8.03 -0.01
CA ASP A 126 18.94 7.51 -1.07
C ASP A 126 18.34 7.80 -2.45
N PHE A 127 17.08 7.42 -2.69
CA PHE A 127 16.47 7.57 -4.01
C PHE A 127 15.99 9.01 -4.31
N TYR A 128 15.88 9.90 -3.32
CA TYR A 128 15.71 11.34 -3.55
C TYR A 128 17.03 12.12 -3.55
N ALA A 129 18.20 11.47 -3.49
CA ALA A 129 19.49 12.15 -3.34
C ALA A 129 19.74 13.26 -4.39
N ARG A 130 19.25 13.08 -5.63
CA ARG A 130 19.38 14.04 -6.74
C ARG A 130 18.15 14.90 -7.02
N ALA A 131 17.10 14.80 -6.20
CA ALA A 131 15.90 15.59 -6.39
C ALA A 131 16.19 17.10 -6.20
N THR A 132 15.56 17.92 -7.05
CA THR A 132 15.53 19.39 -6.91
C THR A 132 14.43 19.76 -5.93
N HIS A 133 14.74 20.58 -4.92
CA HIS A 133 13.83 20.86 -3.80
C HIS A 133 13.36 19.58 -3.09
N PRO A 134 14.26 18.77 -2.49
CA PRO A 134 13.90 17.51 -1.84
C PRO A 134 13.01 17.68 -0.59
N GLU A 135 12.89 18.90 -0.07
CA GLU A 135 12.07 19.23 1.12
C GLU A 135 10.58 18.93 0.96
N ARG A 136 10.09 18.73 -0.26
CA ARG A 136 8.70 18.39 -0.63
C ARG A 136 8.53 16.96 -1.15
N CYS A 137 9.57 16.15 -1.05
CA CYS A 137 9.55 14.74 -1.47
C CYS A 137 9.22 13.84 -0.27
N VAL A 138 8.31 12.89 -0.46
CA VAL A 138 7.85 11.95 0.57
C VAL A 138 7.72 10.55 0.00
N VAL A 139 7.68 9.53 0.85
CA VAL A 139 7.08 8.24 0.51
C VAL A 139 5.61 8.30 0.88
N GLY A 140 4.78 7.74 0.01
CA GLY A 140 3.41 7.37 0.34
C GLY A 140 3.16 5.96 -0.16
N HIS A 141 3.48 4.99 0.71
CA HIS A 141 3.45 3.57 0.42
C HIS A 141 2.04 3.01 0.67
N PRO A 142 1.29 2.63 -0.37
CA PRO A 142 -0.05 2.07 -0.24
C PRO A 142 -0.03 0.55 -0.09
N PHE A 143 -1.21 -0.04 0.14
CA PHE A 143 -1.40 -1.49 0.13
C PHE A 143 -2.34 -1.91 -0.99
N ASN A 144 -2.03 -3.01 -1.68
CA ASN A 144 -2.81 -3.52 -2.81
C ASN A 144 -4.05 -4.30 -2.33
N PRO A 145 -5.27 -4.05 -2.85
CA PRO A 145 -5.65 -3.05 -3.87
C PRO A 145 -5.73 -1.62 -3.32
N VAL A 146 -4.94 -0.71 -3.89
CA VAL A 146 -4.77 0.68 -3.43
C VAL A 146 -6.09 1.45 -3.41
N TYR A 147 -7.00 1.14 -4.34
CA TYR A 147 -8.30 1.81 -4.47
C TYR A 147 -9.35 1.36 -3.42
N LEU A 148 -9.07 0.33 -2.62
CA LEU A 148 -9.96 -0.13 -1.53
C LEU A 148 -9.30 -0.08 -0.16
N LEU A 149 -8.06 -0.55 -0.04
CA LEU A 149 -7.36 -0.56 1.24
C LEU A 149 -7.02 0.88 1.64
N PRO A 150 -7.39 1.31 2.87
CA PRO A 150 -7.28 2.71 3.25
C PRO A 150 -5.87 3.09 3.72
N LEU A 151 -5.04 2.14 4.17
CA LEU A 151 -3.75 2.48 4.78
C LEU A 151 -2.76 3.03 3.73
N VAL A 152 -2.05 4.09 4.09
CA VAL A 152 -0.86 4.58 3.38
C VAL A 152 0.20 4.96 4.40
N GLU A 153 1.39 4.38 4.31
CA GLU A 153 2.52 4.78 5.14
C GLU A 153 3.17 6.03 4.53
N VAL A 154 3.32 7.07 5.35
CA VAL A 154 3.88 8.36 4.92
C VAL A 154 5.16 8.62 5.70
N LEU A 155 6.25 8.90 4.99
CA LEU A 155 7.53 9.28 5.59
C LEU A 155 8.36 10.17 4.69
N GLY A 156 9.29 10.90 5.31
CA GLY A 156 10.29 11.70 4.63
C GLY A 156 11.68 11.08 4.72
N GLY A 157 12.58 11.56 3.86
CA GLY A 157 14.02 11.38 4.03
C GLY A 157 14.63 12.49 4.90
N GLU A 158 15.96 12.48 5.07
CA GLU A 158 16.70 13.44 5.89
C GLU A 158 16.45 14.92 5.51
N ARG A 159 16.17 15.18 4.23
CA ARG A 159 15.95 16.53 3.69
C ARG A 159 14.47 16.91 3.57
N THR A 160 13.55 15.98 3.81
CA THR A 160 12.11 16.23 3.72
C THR A 160 11.68 17.14 4.86
N SER A 161 10.89 18.16 4.55
CA SER A 161 10.33 19.05 5.57
C SER A 161 9.18 18.37 6.34
N PRO A 162 9.04 18.59 7.65
CA PRO A 162 7.87 18.14 8.40
C PRO A 162 6.55 18.64 7.79
N GLU A 163 6.55 19.85 7.24
CA GLU A 163 5.40 20.45 6.57
C GLU A 163 4.97 19.63 5.34
N ALA A 164 5.91 19.09 4.57
CA ALA A 164 5.60 18.24 3.43
C ALA A 164 4.99 16.89 3.85
N VAL A 165 5.45 16.30 4.96
CA VAL A 165 4.85 15.09 5.52
C VAL A 165 3.41 15.34 5.94
N GLU A 166 3.14 16.43 6.68
CA GLU A 166 1.79 16.80 7.09
C GLU A 166 0.88 17.11 5.88
N ALA A 167 1.39 17.84 4.89
CA ALA A 167 0.67 18.14 3.66
C ALA A 167 0.31 16.86 2.88
N ALA A 168 1.26 15.92 2.73
CA ALA A 168 1.01 14.64 2.09
C ALA A 168 -0.05 13.82 2.85
N MET A 169 0.02 13.77 4.19
CA MET A 169 -1.01 13.12 4.99
C MET A 169 -2.38 13.76 4.82
N GLU A 170 -2.48 15.10 4.73
CA GLU A 170 -3.74 15.78 4.46
C GLU A 170 -4.30 15.41 3.07
N ILE A 171 -3.45 15.42 2.04
CA ILE A 171 -3.82 15.02 0.68
C ILE A 171 -4.33 13.57 0.66
N TYR A 172 -3.63 12.65 1.31
CA TYR A 172 -4.05 11.25 1.39
C TYR A 172 -5.39 11.09 2.14
N ARG A 173 -5.64 11.85 3.21
CA ARG A 173 -6.96 11.86 3.88
C ARG A 173 -8.07 12.32 2.93
N LYS A 174 -7.84 13.36 2.12
CA LYS A 174 -8.79 13.83 1.09
C LYS A 174 -9.05 12.78 0.00
N LEU A 175 -8.08 11.90 -0.27
CA LEU A 175 -8.19 10.73 -1.14
C LEU A 175 -8.81 9.50 -0.44
N GLY A 176 -9.42 9.67 0.73
CA GLY A 176 -10.05 8.57 1.47
C GLY A 176 -9.08 7.54 2.03
N MET A 177 -7.80 7.92 2.20
CA MET A 177 -6.79 7.10 2.85
C MET A 177 -6.69 7.42 4.35
N ARG A 178 -6.16 6.48 5.11
CA ARG A 178 -5.70 6.59 6.48
C ARG A 178 -4.16 6.67 6.46
N PRO A 179 -3.58 7.88 6.46
CA PRO A 179 -2.13 8.01 6.52
C PRO A 179 -1.59 7.58 7.88
N LEU A 180 -0.50 6.81 7.85
CA LEU A 180 0.29 6.39 9.00
C LEU A 180 1.69 6.99 8.89
N HIS A 181 2.02 7.93 9.78
CA HIS A 181 3.34 8.56 9.77
C HIS A 181 4.42 7.59 10.31
N VAL A 182 5.31 7.16 9.43
CA VAL A 182 6.52 6.40 9.80
C VAL A 182 7.61 7.40 10.17
N ARG A 183 7.81 7.59 11.48
CA ARG A 183 8.59 8.70 12.04
C ARG A 183 10.09 8.65 11.76
N LYS A 184 10.61 7.49 11.36
CA LYS A 184 12.02 7.26 11.09
C LYS A 184 12.14 6.37 9.88
N GLU A 185 13.09 6.71 9.01
CA GLU A 185 13.47 5.84 7.91
C GLU A 185 13.89 4.47 8.45
N VAL A 186 13.28 3.43 7.88
CA VAL A 186 13.59 2.05 8.17
C VAL A 186 13.25 1.23 6.91
N PRO A 187 14.13 0.33 6.45
CA PRO A 187 13.83 -0.51 5.29
C PRO A 187 12.58 -1.37 5.55
N GLY A 188 11.67 -1.37 4.56
CA GLY A 188 10.38 -2.05 4.65
C GLY A 188 9.35 -1.38 5.57
N PHE A 189 9.62 -0.15 6.04
CA PHE A 189 8.71 0.67 6.85
C PHE A 189 8.13 -0.08 8.06
N ILE A 190 6.83 0.05 8.36
CA ILE A 190 6.22 -0.65 9.51
C ILE A 190 5.52 -1.91 9.01
N ALA A 191 4.58 -1.77 8.08
CA ALA A 191 3.71 -2.87 7.67
C ALA A 191 4.45 -3.95 6.88
N ASP A 192 5.28 -3.58 5.91
CA ASP A 192 6.01 -4.55 5.10
C ASP A 192 6.99 -5.37 5.94
N ARG A 193 7.63 -4.79 6.97
CA ARG A 193 8.43 -5.57 7.93
C ARG A 193 7.63 -6.66 8.63
N LEU A 194 6.37 -6.38 8.98
CA LEU A 194 5.48 -7.36 9.63
C LEU A 194 5.03 -8.43 8.63
N LEU A 195 4.69 -8.02 7.40
CA LEU A 195 4.29 -8.93 6.32
C LEU A 195 5.45 -9.83 5.89
N GLU A 196 6.65 -9.29 5.76
CA GLU A 196 7.86 -10.05 5.43
C GLU A 196 8.21 -11.05 6.53
N ALA A 197 8.06 -10.69 7.81
CA ALA A 197 8.31 -11.63 8.91
C ALA A 197 7.38 -12.84 8.82
N LEU A 198 6.08 -12.62 8.54
CA LEU A 198 5.11 -13.70 8.32
C LEU A 198 5.46 -14.52 7.07
N TRP A 199 5.81 -13.84 5.97
CA TRP A 199 6.13 -14.51 4.71
C TRP A 199 7.37 -15.40 4.80
N ARG A 200 8.42 -14.92 5.47
CA ARG A 200 9.65 -15.69 5.66
C ARG A 200 9.39 -16.95 6.48
N GLU A 201 8.57 -16.86 7.51
CA GLU A 201 8.17 -18.02 8.31
C GLU A 201 7.32 -19.00 7.48
N ALA A 202 6.36 -18.51 6.71
CA ALA A 202 5.55 -19.33 5.82
C ALA A 202 6.42 -20.13 4.83
N LEU A 203 7.44 -19.49 4.24
CA LEU A 203 8.38 -20.16 3.34
C LEU A 203 9.17 -21.27 4.05
N HIS A 204 9.58 -21.07 5.31
CA HIS A 204 10.23 -22.14 6.08
C HIS A 204 9.30 -23.31 6.34
N LEU A 205 8.05 -23.05 6.72
CA LEU A 205 7.07 -24.10 6.98
C LEU A 205 6.80 -24.96 5.73
N VAL A 206 6.72 -24.33 4.55
CA VAL A 206 6.61 -25.06 3.27
C VAL A 206 7.89 -25.82 2.97
N ASN A 207 9.05 -25.17 3.06
CA ASN A 207 10.36 -25.75 2.74
C ASN A 207 10.70 -26.97 3.62
N GLU A 208 10.21 -26.99 4.85
CA GLU A 208 10.44 -28.07 5.81
C GLU A 208 9.31 -29.12 5.82
N GLY A 209 8.30 -28.96 4.94
CA GLY A 209 7.19 -29.89 4.81
C GLY A 209 6.25 -29.90 6.02
N VAL A 210 6.23 -28.81 6.80
CA VAL A 210 5.38 -28.68 7.99
C VAL A 210 3.92 -28.43 7.60
N ALA A 211 3.70 -27.65 6.54
CA ALA A 211 2.38 -27.31 6.04
C ALA A 211 2.42 -26.90 4.56
N THR A 212 1.28 -27.08 3.88
CA THR A 212 1.02 -26.55 2.54
C THR A 212 0.70 -25.05 2.58
N THR A 213 0.75 -24.36 1.44
CA THR A 213 0.34 -22.95 1.34
C THR A 213 -1.11 -22.73 1.78
N GLY A 214 -2.00 -23.68 1.46
CA GLY A 214 -3.41 -23.65 1.86
C GLY A 214 -3.62 -23.74 3.37
N GLU A 215 -2.92 -24.63 4.05
CA GLU A 215 -2.99 -24.80 5.51
C GLU A 215 -2.43 -23.57 6.26
N ILE A 216 -1.32 -23.01 5.76
CA ILE A 216 -0.75 -21.77 6.30
C ILE A 216 -1.73 -20.61 6.13
N ASP A 217 -2.35 -20.48 4.94
CA ASP A 217 -3.37 -19.47 4.70
C ASP A 217 -4.61 -19.65 5.58
N ASP A 218 -5.06 -20.89 5.80
CA ASP A 218 -6.19 -21.21 6.71
C ASP A 218 -5.89 -20.81 8.16
N ALA A 219 -4.65 -21.03 8.63
CA ALA A 219 -4.23 -20.61 9.97
C ALA A 219 -4.38 -19.09 10.19
N ILE A 220 -4.17 -18.29 9.12
CA ILE A 220 -4.41 -16.84 9.15
C ILE A 220 -5.89 -16.52 8.92
N ARG A 221 -6.51 -17.03 7.84
CA ARG A 221 -7.90 -16.71 7.45
C ARG A 221 -8.92 -17.08 8.52
N PHE A 222 -8.75 -18.22 9.18
CA PHE A 222 -9.68 -18.70 10.22
C PHE A 222 -9.17 -18.47 11.65
N GLY A 223 -7.94 -17.98 11.80
CA GLY A 223 -7.34 -17.63 13.09
C GLY A 223 -7.21 -16.11 13.27
N ALA A 224 -5.97 -15.61 13.18
CA ALA A 224 -5.67 -14.23 13.55
C ALA A 224 -6.23 -13.18 12.57
N GLY A 225 -6.42 -13.53 11.30
CA GLY A 225 -6.89 -12.61 10.25
C GLY A 225 -8.26 -12.00 10.53
N ILE A 226 -9.21 -12.78 11.05
CA ILE A 226 -10.56 -12.29 11.38
C ILE A 226 -10.47 -11.15 12.41
N ARG A 227 -9.73 -11.35 13.50
CA ARG A 227 -9.57 -10.32 14.55
C ARG A 227 -8.69 -9.14 14.10
N TRP A 228 -7.66 -9.38 13.29
CA TRP A 228 -6.78 -8.34 12.77
C TRP A 228 -7.47 -7.35 11.84
N SER A 229 -8.58 -7.75 11.21
CA SER A 229 -9.37 -6.85 10.35
C SER A 229 -9.92 -5.63 11.09
N PHE A 230 -10.20 -5.73 12.40
CA PHE A 230 -10.76 -4.64 13.21
C PHE A 230 -9.97 -4.32 14.48
N MET A 231 -9.00 -5.15 14.87
CA MET A 231 -8.21 -4.98 16.08
C MET A 231 -6.76 -5.46 15.88
N GLY A 232 -5.81 -4.53 15.99
CA GLY A 232 -4.38 -4.83 15.87
C GLY A 232 -3.83 -5.74 16.98
N THR A 233 -2.60 -6.22 16.78
CA THR A 233 -1.92 -7.17 17.67
C THR A 233 -1.83 -6.70 19.13
N PHE A 234 -1.44 -5.45 19.36
CA PHE A 234 -1.24 -4.94 20.73
C PHE A 234 -2.53 -4.87 21.53
N LEU A 235 -3.64 -4.41 20.95
CA LEU A 235 -4.91 -4.37 21.67
C LEU A 235 -5.46 -5.79 21.88
N THR A 236 -5.33 -6.66 20.87
CA THR A 236 -5.69 -8.08 21.00
C THR A 236 -4.96 -8.75 22.17
N TYR A 237 -3.65 -8.52 22.31
CA TYR A 237 -2.86 -9.08 23.41
C TYR A 237 -3.13 -8.39 24.75
N THR A 238 -3.52 -7.12 24.73
CA THR A 238 -4.00 -6.44 25.94
C THR A 238 -5.23 -7.14 26.49
N LEU A 239 -6.18 -7.52 25.64
CA LEU A 239 -7.35 -8.30 26.04
C LEU A 239 -6.98 -9.71 26.53
N ALA A 240 -5.99 -10.35 25.90
CA ALA A 240 -5.49 -11.66 26.33
C ALA A 240 -4.82 -11.61 27.72
N GLY A 241 -4.37 -10.43 28.16
CA GLY A 241 -3.87 -10.20 29.52
C GLY A 241 -4.96 -10.11 30.60
N GLY A 242 -6.24 -10.15 30.23
CA GLY A 242 -7.38 -9.93 31.14
C GLY A 242 -7.45 -8.50 31.67
N ASP A 243 -8.13 -8.29 32.80
CA ASP A 243 -8.30 -6.96 33.42
C ASP A 243 -6.98 -6.29 33.81
N ALA A 244 -5.92 -7.09 34.02
CA ALA A 244 -4.56 -6.59 34.29
C ALA A 244 -3.82 -6.12 33.02
N GLY A 245 -4.38 -6.39 31.84
CA GLY A 245 -3.97 -5.84 30.55
C GLY A 245 -2.59 -6.27 30.07
N MET A 246 -1.99 -5.44 29.22
CA MET A 246 -0.74 -5.75 28.52
C MET A 246 0.44 -6.05 29.46
N ARG A 247 0.52 -5.40 30.63
CA ARG A 247 1.62 -5.66 31.56
C ARG A 247 1.62 -7.11 32.05
N HIS A 248 0.44 -7.61 32.41
CA HIS A 248 0.28 -9.00 32.83
C HIS A 248 0.57 -9.97 31.68
N PHE A 249 0.03 -9.69 30.48
CA PHE A 249 0.34 -10.48 29.28
C PHE A 249 1.85 -10.58 29.04
N MET A 250 2.58 -9.46 29.10
CA MET A 250 4.03 -9.43 28.89
C MET A 250 4.80 -10.19 29.98
N GLN A 251 4.35 -10.17 31.23
CA GLN A 251 4.99 -10.93 32.31
C GLN A 251 4.76 -12.44 32.16
N GLN A 252 3.56 -12.83 31.75
CA GLN A 252 3.17 -14.22 31.57
C GLN A 252 3.83 -14.86 30.33
N PHE A 253 3.80 -14.18 29.19
CA PHE A 253 4.24 -14.71 27.90
C PHE A 253 5.60 -14.19 27.45
N GLY A 254 6.15 -13.17 28.09
CA GLY A 254 7.48 -12.61 27.78
C GLY A 254 8.59 -13.67 27.73
N PRO A 255 8.69 -14.61 28.70
CA PRO A 255 9.69 -15.66 28.66
C PRO A 255 9.64 -16.55 27.40
N ALA A 256 8.46 -16.70 26.78
CA ALA A 256 8.33 -17.49 25.55
C ALA A 256 8.97 -16.83 24.32
N LEU A 257 9.21 -15.51 24.36
CA LEU A 257 9.86 -14.79 23.25
C LEU A 257 11.34 -15.16 23.08
N GLU A 258 11.96 -15.77 24.09
CA GLU A 258 13.34 -16.28 24.01
C GLU A 258 13.42 -17.65 23.31
N LEU A 259 12.27 -18.31 23.10
CA LEU A 259 12.22 -19.60 22.46
C LEU A 259 12.36 -19.46 20.94
N PRO A 260 13.14 -20.33 20.28
CA PRO A 260 13.45 -20.20 18.84
C PRO A 260 12.32 -20.76 17.97
N TRP A 261 11.11 -20.23 18.12
CA TRP A 261 9.92 -20.74 17.43
C TRP A 261 9.80 -20.31 15.97
N THR A 262 10.37 -19.16 15.59
CA THR A 262 10.19 -18.55 14.26
C THR A 262 11.51 -18.11 13.65
N LYS A 263 11.58 -18.03 12.32
CA LYS A 263 12.76 -17.69 11.53
C LYS A 263 12.54 -16.40 10.74
N LEU A 264 13.34 -15.37 11.04
CA LEU A 264 13.23 -14.04 10.41
C LEU A 264 14.13 -13.84 9.18
N VAL A 265 15.01 -14.79 8.90
CA VAL A 265 15.82 -14.86 7.66
C VAL A 265 15.12 -15.83 6.72
N ALA A 266 14.85 -15.44 5.48
CA ALA A 266 14.20 -16.31 4.50
C ALA A 266 15.03 -17.58 4.23
N PRO A 267 14.41 -18.72 3.90
CA PRO A 267 15.15 -19.84 3.34
C PRO A 267 15.70 -19.45 1.96
N THR A 268 16.73 -20.17 1.50
CA THR A 268 17.17 -20.06 0.10
C THR A 268 16.03 -20.48 -0.82
N LEU A 269 15.66 -19.61 -1.77
CA LEU A 269 14.66 -19.93 -2.80
C LEU A 269 15.25 -20.89 -3.83
N THR A 270 15.23 -22.18 -3.52
CA THR A 270 15.58 -23.25 -4.46
C THR A 270 14.44 -23.44 -5.45
N ASP A 271 14.74 -24.01 -6.63
CA ASP A 271 13.70 -24.35 -7.61
C ASP A 271 12.64 -25.27 -6.99
N ALA A 272 13.05 -26.23 -6.15
CA ALA A 272 12.13 -27.13 -5.44
C ALA A 272 11.16 -26.38 -4.49
N LEU A 273 11.63 -25.38 -3.75
CA LEU A 273 10.78 -24.57 -2.89
C LEU A 273 9.83 -23.70 -3.73
N ILE A 274 10.33 -23.10 -4.81
CA ILE A 274 9.52 -22.30 -5.73
C ILE A 274 8.40 -23.16 -6.32
N ASP A 275 8.74 -24.35 -6.84
CA ASP A 275 7.79 -25.29 -7.43
C ASP A 275 6.73 -25.72 -6.39
N SER A 276 7.13 -25.98 -5.14
CA SER A 276 6.19 -26.33 -4.07
C SER A 276 5.19 -25.22 -3.76
N VAL A 277 5.64 -23.96 -3.73
CA VAL A 277 4.76 -22.79 -3.54
C VAL A 277 3.86 -22.59 -4.75
N VAL A 278 4.38 -22.77 -5.98
CA VAL A 278 3.59 -22.68 -7.22
C VAL A 278 2.51 -23.74 -7.27
N GLU A 279 2.84 -24.99 -6.93
CA GLU A 279 1.87 -26.09 -6.89
C GLU A 279 0.74 -25.80 -5.89
N GLY A 280 1.09 -25.46 -4.65
CA GLY A 280 0.10 -25.16 -3.62
C GLY A 280 -0.80 -23.98 -3.99
N THR A 281 -0.23 -22.89 -4.51
CA THR A 281 -1.04 -21.73 -4.94
C THR A 281 -1.88 -22.02 -6.18
N THR A 282 -1.43 -22.90 -7.08
CA THR A 282 -2.22 -23.37 -8.24
C THR A 282 -3.42 -24.20 -7.77
N GLU A 283 -3.24 -25.07 -6.78
CA GLU A 283 -4.34 -25.83 -6.17
C GLU A 283 -5.37 -24.88 -5.54
N GLN A 284 -4.91 -23.88 -4.77
CA GLN A 284 -5.78 -22.87 -4.16
C GLN A 284 -6.54 -22.03 -5.19
N GLN A 285 -5.88 -21.66 -6.29
CA GLN A 285 -6.52 -20.92 -7.38
C GLN A 285 -7.63 -21.75 -8.05
N GLY A 286 -7.40 -23.06 -8.22
CA GLY A 286 -8.32 -23.98 -8.87
C GLY A 286 -8.61 -23.55 -10.32
N THR A 287 -9.89 -23.53 -10.70
CA THR A 287 -10.31 -23.18 -12.08
C THR A 287 -10.56 -21.68 -12.30
N ARG A 288 -10.39 -20.86 -11.26
CA ARG A 288 -10.70 -19.42 -11.33
C ARG A 288 -9.57 -18.66 -12.00
N SER A 289 -9.92 -17.69 -12.83
CA SER A 289 -8.97 -16.72 -13.33
C SER A 289 -8.56 -15.74 -12.23
N ILE A 290 -7.37 -15.14 -12.39
CA ILE A 290 -6.89 -14.07 -11.50
C ILE A 290 -7.89 -12.92 -11.41
N LYS A 291 -8.54 -12.54 -12.52
CA LYS A 291 -9.56 -11.48 -12.54
C LYS A 291 -10.82 -11.82 -11.76
N GLU A 292 -11.22 -13.10 -11.73
CA GLU A 292 -12.34 -13.53 -10.88
C GLU A 292 -11.96 -13.49 -9.40
N LEU A 293 -10.75 -13.92 -9.05
CA LEU A 293 -10.24 -13.85 -7.68
C LEU A 293 -10.05 -12.41 -7.19
N GLU A 294 -9.60 -11.50 -8.06
CA GLU A 294 -9.53 -10.07 -7.76
C GLU A 294 -10.93 -9.52 -7.41
N ARG A 295 -11.93 -9.76 -8.26
CA ARG A 295 -13.31 -9.29 -8.01
C ARG A 295 -13.89 -9.88 -6.71
N TYR A 296 -13.65 -11.17 -6.47
CA TYR A 296 -14.06 -11.83 -5.22
C TYR A 296 -13.39 -11.19 -4.00
N ARG A 297 -12.06 -11.02 -4.03
CA ARG A 297 -11.29 -10.35 -2.97
C ARG A 297 -11.82 -8.96 -2.70
N ASP A 298 -12.03 -8.18 -3.76
CA ASP A 298 -12.47 -6.79 -3.67
C ASP A 298 -13.86 -6.69 -3.04
N GLU A 299 -14.79 -7.56 -3.44
CA GLU A 299 -16.11 -7.66 -2.81
C GLU A 299 -15.99 -8.00 -1.32
N CYS A 300 -15.20 -9.02 -0.96
CA CYS A 300 -14.96 -9.36 0.44
C CYS A 300 -14.38 -8.19 1.25
N ILE A 301 -13.39 -7.46 0.70
CA ILE A 301 -12.81 -6.28 1.34
C ILE A 301 -13.92 -5.24 1.60
N THR A 302 -14.75 -4.93 0.60
CA THR A 302 -15.80 -3.93 0.77
C THR A 302 -16.83 -4.34 1.84
N GLU A 303 -17.24 -5.60 1.89
CA GLU A 303 -18.20 -6.10 2.87
C GLU A 303 -17.63 -6.18 4.28
N VAL A 304 -16.35 -6.54 4.43
CA VAL A 304 -15.65 -6.50 5.72
C VAL A 304 -15.55 -5.07 6.23
N LEU A 305 -15.15 -4.11 5.40
CA LEU A 305 -15.04 -2.70 5.78
C LEU A 305 -16.41 -2.14 6.23
N LYS A 306 -17.48 -2.42 5.49
CA LYS A 306 -18.86 -2.02 5.87
C LYS A 306 -19.29 -2.62 7.20
N SER A 307 -19.03 -3.91 7.39
CA SER A 307 -19.40 -4.63 8.62
C SER A 307 -18.67 -4.07 9.84
N ILE A 308 -17.36 -3.81 9.71
CA ILE A 308 -16.56 -3.20 10.77
C ILE A 308 -17.07 -1.80 11.10
N ALA A 309 -17.32 -0.96 10.09
CA ALA A 309 -17.84 0.39 10.29
C ALA A 309 -19.20 0.36 11.03
N ALA A 310 -20.11 -0.52 10.62
CA ALA A 310 -21.42 -0.68 11.25
C ALA A 310 -21.30 -1.15 12.71
N VAL A 311 -20.43 -2.12 13.00
CA VAL A 311 -20.20 -2.60 14.37
C VAL A 311 -19.58 -1.49 15.23
N LYS A 312 -18.54 -0.81 14.75
CA LYS A 312 -17.89 0.30 15.47
C LYS A 312 -18.88 1.40 15.81
N ALA A 313 -19.74 1.79 14.87
CA ALA A 313 -20.77 2.81 15.10
C ALA A 313 -21.74 2.43 16.23
N ARG A 314 -22.14 1.15 16.34
CA ARG A 314 -22.98 0.66 17.47
C ARG A 314 -22.28 0.77 18.83
N HIS A 315 -20.96 0.81 18.84
CA HIS A 315 -20.13 0.99 20.04
C HIS A 315 -19.64 2.44 20.23
N GLY A 316 -20.15 3.40 19.45
CA GLY A 316 -19.74 4.81 19.55
C GLY A 316 -18.33 5.11 19.03
N MET A 317 -17.75 4.20 18.24
CA MET A 317 -16.45 4.35 17.61
C MET A 317 -16.61 4.74 16.14
N ARG A 318 -15.69 5.56 15.62
CA ARG A 318 -15.57 5.85 14.19
C ARG A 318 -14.75 4.77 13.50
N PHE A 319 -14.84 4.66 12.18
CA PHE A 319 -14.06 3.66 11.44
C PHE A 319 -12.56 3.78 11.71
N GLU A 320 -12.07 5.00 11.85
CA GLU A 320 -10.69 5.34 12.12
C GLU A 320 -10.21 5.23 13.58
N ASP A 321 -11.10 4.95 14.54
CA ASP A 321 -10.77 4.77 15.96
C ASP A 321 -10.35 3.31 16.24
#